data_AF-A0ABD6M4M6-F1
#
_entry.id   AF-A0ABD6M4M6-F1
#
_cell.length_a   1.000
_cell.length_b   1.000
_cell.length_c   1.000
_cell.angle_alpha   90.00
_cell.angle_beta   90.00
_cell.angle_gamma   90.00
#
_symmetry.space_group_name_H-M   'P 1'
#
loop_
_entity.id
_entity.type
_entity.pdbx_description
1 polymer ?
#
loop_
_entity_poly.entity_id
_entity_poly.type
_entity_poly.pdbx_seq_one_letter_code
_entity_poly.pdbx_strand_id
1 'polypeptide(L)' 'MYFCIFAVGDILCTLGIGFSIWFFFISEDNYRYFWGAVSILLIFLGYVLMRLFWPHVRSHWDDYL' A
#
# COMPACT_ATOMS: atom_id res chain seq x y z
N MET A 1 -13.29 5.52 11.70
CA MET A 1 -12.03 4.76 11.94
C MET A 1 -11.64 3.90 10.75
N TYR A 2 -12.56 3.13 10.15
CA TYR A 2 -12.29 2.26 8.99
C TYR A 2 -11.79 2.99 7.73
N PHE A 3 -12.29 4.21 7.47
CA PHE A 3 -11.82 5.05 6.36
C PHE A 3 -10.34 5.44 6.50
N CYS A 4 -9.88 5.76 7.71
CA CYS A 4 -8.47 6.08 7.96
C CYS A 4 -7.57 4.87 7.67
N ILE A 5 -8.01 3.65 8.00
CA ILE A 5 -7.24 2.43 7.75
C ILE A 5 -7.16 2.15 6.23
N PHE A 6 -8.24 2.37 5.50
CA PHE A 6 -8.25 2.27 4.04
C PHE A 6 -7.30 3.30 3.40
N ALA A 7 -7.34 4.56 3.83
CA ALA A 7 -6.45 5.61 3.34
C ALA A 7 -4.98 5.32 3.66
N VAL A 8 -4.68 4.78 4.84
CA VAL A 8 -3.32 4.33 5.19
C VAL A 8 -2.87 3.21 4.26
N GLY A 9 -3.74 2.24 3.95
CA GLY A 9 -3.42 1.18 2.98
C GLY A 9 -3.09 1.72 1.59
N ASP A 10 -3.83 2.72 1.12
CA ASP A 10 -3.61 3.37 -0.18
C ASP A 10 -2.27 4.12 -0.25
N ILE A 11 -1.95 4.87 0.82
CA ILE A 11 -0.67 5.57 0.95
C ILE A 11 0.49 4.58 0.99
N LEU A 12 0.37 3.46 1.73
CA LEU A 12 1.38 2.41 1.76
C LEU A 12 1.61 1.79 0.38
N CYS A 13 0.54 1.53 -0.38
CA CYS A 13 0.65 1.06 -1.76
C CYS A 13 1.41 2.07 -2.63
N THR A 14 1.02 3.33 -2.59
CA THR A 14 1.62 4.39 -3.43
C THR A 14 3.10 4.59 -3.11
N LEU A 15 3.45 4.63 -1.81
CA LEU A 15 4.84 4.72 -1.37
C LEU A 15 5.63 3.45 -1.71
N GLY A 16 5.03 2.28 -1.57
CA GLY A 16 5.65 1.01 -1.93
C GLY A 16 6.00 0.93 -3.43
N ILE A 17 5.12 1.44 -4.31
CA ILE A 17 5.39 1.52 -5.75
C ILE A 17 6.55 2.49 -6.02
N GLY A 18 6.50 3.69 -5.44
CA GLY A 18 7.55 4.70 -5.60
C GLY A 18 8.92 4.18 -5.13
N PHE A 19 8.96 3.55 -3.95
CA PHE A 19 10.19 2.95 -3.43
C PHE A 19 10.65 1.75 -4.24
N SER A 20 9.74 0.91 -4.74
CA SER A 20 10.12 -0.19 -5.61
C SER A 20 10.83 0.32 -6.87
N ILE A 21 10.28 1.33 -7.54
CA ILE A 21 10.90 1.96 -8.71
C ILE A 21 12.26 2.57 -8.34
N TRP A 22 12.33 3.29 -7.22
CA TRP A 22 13.58 3.90 -6.76
C TRP A 22 14.67 2.86 -6.48
N PHE A 23 14.37 1.81 -5.73
CA PHE A 23 15.34 0.80 -5.36
C PHE A 23 15.76 -0.08 -6.54
N PHE A 24 14.86 -0.40 -7.47
CA PHE A 24 15.25 -1.22 -8.63
C PHE A 24 16.05 -0.45 -9.68
N PHE A 25 15.74 0.82 -9.94
CA PHE A 25 16.29 1.55 -11.10
C PHE A 25 17.26 2.67 -10.74
N ILE A 26 17.13 3.31 -9.58
CA ILE A 26 17.87 4.53 -9.22
C ILE A 26 18.92 4.25 -8.13
N SER A 27 18.62 3.36 -7.19
CA SER A 27 19.51 3.07 -6.07
C SER A 27 20.75 2.27 -6.49
N GLU A 28 21.92 2.74 -6.06
CA GLU A 28 23.22 2.05 -6.18
C GLU A 28 23.59 1.26 -4.91
N ASP A 29 22.66 1.13 -3.96
CA ASP A 29 22.91 0.38 -2.73
C ASP A 29 23.16 -1.11 -3.02
N ASN A 30 24.09 -1.73 -2.27
CA ASN A 30 24.39 -3.16 -2.39
C ASN A 30 23.17 -4.04 -2.08
N TYR A 31 22.25 -3.54 -1.23
CA TYR A 31 21.01 -4.23 -0.86
C TYR A 31 19.78 -3.73 -1.62
N ARG A 32 19.96 -3.01 -2.73
CA ARG A 32 18.85 -2.41 -3.49
C ARG A 32 17.75 -3.40 -3.87
N TYR A 33 18.09 -4.64 -4.24
CA TYR A 33 17.10 -5.66 -4.58
C TYR A 33 16.35 -6.19 -3.36
N PHE A 34 17.00 -6.25 -2.19
CA PHE A 34 16.35 -6.60 -0.93
C PHE A 34 15.34 -5.52 -0.52
N TRP A 35 15.74 -4.25 -0.56
CA TRP A 35 14.85 -3.12 -0.29
C TRP A 35 13.72 -2.98 -1.33
N GLY A 36 13.99 -3.28 -2.60
CA GLY A 36 12.98 -3.37 -3.65
C GLY A 36 11.95 -4.48 -3.36
N ALA A 37 12.40 -5.65 -2.91
CA ALA A 37 11.51 -6.75 -2.50
C ALA A 37 10.69 -6.41 -1.24
N VAL A 38 11.29 -5.74 -0.25
CA VAL A 38 10.57 -5.21 0.93
C VAL A 38 9.51 -4.19 0.49
N SER A 39 9.81 -3.35 -0.49
CA SER A 39 8.86 -2.38 -1.03
C SER A 39 7.67 -3.07 -1.72
N ILE A 40 7.91 -4.17 -2.46
CA ILE A 40 6.84 -5.00 -3.03
C ILE A 40 5.98 -5.64 -1.94
N LEU A 41 6.59 -6.16 -0.87
CA LEU A 41 5.86 -6.67 0.29
C LEU A 41 5.00 -5.59 0.95
N LEU A 42 5.48 -4.35 0.99
CA LEU A 42 4.74 -3.20 1.50
C LEU A 42 3.47 -2.91 0.67
N ILE A 43 3.58 -2.99 -0.66
CA ILE A 43 2.42 -2.88 -1.58
C ILE A 43 1.42 -3.99 -1.29
N PHE A 44 1.89 -5.24 -1.15
CA PHE A 44 1.02 -6.37 -0.85
C PHE A 44 0.28 -6.18 0.47
N LEU A 45 0.96 -5.71 1.51
CA LEU A 45 0.38 -5.40 2.82
C LEU A 45 -0.67 -4.29 2.72
N GLY A 46 -0.38 -3.20 2.01
CA GLY A 46 -1.32 -2.11 1.73
C GLY A 46 -2.59 -2.61 1.02
N TYR A 47 -2.43 -3.44 -0.02
CA TYR A 47 -3.53 -4.04 -0.76
C TYR A 47 -4.41 -4.94 0.12
N VAL A 48 -3.82 -5.78 0.97
CA VAL A 48 -4.56 -6.66 1.88
C VAL A 48 -5.38 -5.83 2.86
N LEU A 49 -4.82 -4.77 3.44
CA LEU A 49 -5.54 -3.85 4.31
C LEU A 49 -6.72 -3.22 3.56
N MET A 50 -6.48 -2.62 2.39
CA MET A 50 -7.56 -2.03 1.60
C MET A 50 -8.67 -3.04 1.31
N ARG A 51 -8.33 -4.27 0.94
CA ARG A 51 -9.32 -5.31 0.61
C ARG A 51 -10.14 -5.78 1.82
N LEU A 52 -9.53 -5.88 3.01
CA LEU A 52 -10.25 -6.27 4.24
C LEU A 52 -11.19 -5.17 4.73
N PHE A 53 -10.77 -3.90 4.60
CA PHE A 53 -11.53 -2.76 5.10
C PHE A 53 -12.51 -2.18 4.06
N TRP A 54 -12.36 -2.52 2.78
CA TRP A 54 -13.26 -2.07 1.71
C TRP A 54 -14.75 -2.36 1.95
N PRO A 55 -15.17 -3.55 2.42
CA PRO A 55 -16.59 -3.82 2.68
C PRO A 55 -17.17 -2.92 3.78
N HIS A 56 -16.36 -2.61 4.80
CA HIS A 56 -16.76 -1.73 5.91
C HIS A 56 -16.85 -0.27 5.46
N VAL A 57 -15.92 0.17 4.61
CA VAL A 57 -16.02 1.51 4.00
C VAL A 57 -17.23 1.58 3.08
N ARG A 58 -17.42 0.57 2.21
CA ARG A 58 -18.54 0.53 1.25
C ARG A 58 -19.90 0.55 1.94
N SER A 59 -20.12 -0.28 2.96
CA SER A 59 -21.42 -0.28 3.66
C SER A 59 -21.72 1.07 4.30
N HIS A 60 -20.69 1.77 4.79
CA HIS A 60 -20.85 3.10 5.34
C HIS A 60 -21.27 4.12 4.27
N TRP A 61 -20.83 3.98 3.01
CA TRP A 61 -21.28 4.84 1.92
C TRP A 61 -22.67 4.46 1.40
N ASP A 62 -23.04 3.18 1.43
CA ASP A 62 -24.38 2.71 1.05
C ASP A 62 -25.47 3.21 2.02
N ASP A 63 -25.14 3.51 3.29
CA ASP A 63 -26.07 4.11 4.25
C ASP A 63 -26.49 5.55 3.88
N TYR A 64 -25.75 6.22 2.98
CA TYR A 64 -26.02 7.59 2.55
C TYR A 64 -26.69 7.69 1.16
N LEU A 65 -27.06 6.55 0.56
CA LEU A 65 -27.62 6.44 -0.80
C LEU A 65 -29.05 5.89 -0.78
#